data_AF-D6TK00-F1
#
_entry.id   AF-D6TK00-F1
#
_cell.length_a   1.000
_cell.length_b   1.000
_cell.length_c   1.000
_cell.angle_alpha   90.00
_cell.angle_beta   90.00
_cell.angle_gamma   90.00
#
_symmetry.space_group_name_H-M   'P 1'
#
loop_
_entity.id
_entity.type
_entity.pdbx_description
1 polymer ?
#
loop_
_entity_poly.entity_id
_entity_poly.type
_entity_poly.pdbx_seq_one_letter_code
_entity_poly.pdbx_strand_id
1 'polypeptide(L)'
;MDQNIGSGCADLVSAMERWYHSGTTAPLEQVHAWMASDCRDAQGYLWDCLFEHPGRLEAPDLSEIVAFGSCYLERCVIENSETLYADGRFSACDTLRSWFQRAWNQREEQNATVVALRDLLARLCCRGDEQITDVVMTAVLEHLFIQPEIREFFRAWEQEPMLASVYRDALTLSDTWDVFEEGR
;
A
#
# COMPACT_ATOMS: atom_id res chain seq x y z
N MET A 1 -10.54 -29.80 8.92
CA MET A 1 -11.47 -29.87 7.76
C MET A 1 -10.94 -28.81 6.82
N ASP A 2 -9.90 -29.15 6.06
CA ASP A 2 -9.03 -28.16 5.41
C ASP A 2 -8.86 -28.49 3.93
N GLN A 3 -9.97 -28.48 3.20
CA GLN A 3 -9.99 -28.65 1.75
C GLN A 3 -11.11 -27.80 1.14
N ASN A 4 -10.94 -26.47 1.10
CA ASN A 4 -11.72 -25.65 0.15
C ASN A 4 -11.24 -24.22 -0.13
N ILE A 5 -10.20 -23.71 0.54
CA ILE A 5 -9.78 -22.30 0.37
C ILE A 5 -9.00 -22.11 -0.95
N GLY A 6 -8.26 -23.12 -1.41
CA GLY A 6 -7.41 -23.02 -2.61
C GLY A 6 -8.15 -23.01 -3.97
N SER A 7 -9.30 -23.68 -4.09
CA SER A 7 -10.06 -23.72 -5.36
C SER A 7 -10.72 -22.38 -5.68
N GLY A 8 -11.30 -21.73 -4.66
CA GLY A 8 -12.07 -20.50 -4.85
C GLY A 8 -11.22 -19.32 -5.33
N CYS A 9 -9.96 -19.23 -4.92
CA CYS A 9 -9.07 -18.14 -5.32
C CYS A 9 -8.66 -18.27 -6.79
N ALA A 10 -8.24 -19.48 -7.23
CA ALA A 10 -7.90 -19.72 -8.63
C ALA A 10 -9.11 -19.52 -9.56
N ASP A 11 -10.29 -20.02 -9.18
CA ASP A 11 -11.51 -19.84 -9.95
C ASP A 11 -11.89 -18.35 -10.11
N LEU A 12 -11.70 -17.57 -9.04
CA LEU A 12 -11.95 -16.13 -9.03
C LEU A 12 -10.98 -15.38 -9.94
N VAL A 13 -9.68 -15.64 -9.82
CA VAL A 13 -8.64 -15.02 -10.67
C VAL A 13 -8.92 -15.34 -12.14
N SER A 14 -9.19 -16.61 -12.48
CA SER A 14 -9.55 -16.97 -13.85
C SER A 14 -10.85 -16.30 -14.34
N ALA A 15 -11.81 -16.01 -13.45
CA ALA A 15 -12.99 -15.24 -13.80
C ALA A 15 -12.66 -13.77 -14.10
N MET A 16 -11.76 -13.17 -13.32
CA MET A 16 -11.25 -11.82 -13.56
C MET A 16 -10.46 -11.74 -14.87
N GLU A 17 -9.60 -12.70 -15.17
CA GLU A 17 -8.88 -12.75 -16.44
C GLU A 17 -9.84 -12.85 -17.63
N ARG A 18 -10.85 -13.73 -17.57
CA ARG A 18 -11.87 -13.85 -18.63
C ARG A 18 -12.62 -12.53 -18.81
N TRP A 19 -12.98 -11.89 -17.71
CA TRP A 19 -13.60 -10.57 -17.74
C TRP A 19 -12.68 -9.53 -18.40
N TYR A 20 -11.40 -9.47 -18.04
CA TYR A 20 -10.44 -8.54 -18.61
C TYR A 20 -10.35 -8.68 -20.15
N HIS A 21 -10.24 -9.92 -20.64
CA HIS A 21 -10.20 -10.22 -22.07
C HIS A 21 -11.53 -9.98 -22.80
N SER A 22 -12.66 -9.93 -22.10
CA SER A 22 -13.98 -9.72 -22.72
C SER A 22 -14.18 -8.32 -23.32
N GLY A 23 -13.35 -7.34 -22.94
CA GLY A 23 -13.53 -5.95 -23.36
C GLY A 23 -14.59 -5.18 -22.56
N THR A 24 -15.33 -5.84 -21.67
CA THR A 24 -16.45 -5.23 -20.94
C THR A 24 -16.02 -4.47 -19.69
N THR A 25 -16.87 -3.53 -19.27
CA THR A 25 -16.73 -2.82 -17.99
C THR A 25 -17.36 -3.66 -16.87
N ALA A 26 -16.63 -3.87 -15.77
CA ALA A 26 -17.20 -4.55 -14.59
C ALA A 26 -18.15 -3.60 -13.85
N PRO A 27 -19.38 -4.03 -13.52
CA PRO A 27 -20.31 -3.23 -12.72
C PRO A 27 -19.83 -3.10 -11.27
N LEU A 28 -20.24 -2.02 -10.59
CA LEU A 28 -19.78 -1.68 -9.25
C LEU A 28 -20.02 -2.80 -8.22
N GLU A 29 -21.15 -3.50 -8.30
CA GLU A 29 -21.44 -4.64 -7.43
C GLU A 29 -20.37 -5.76 -7.55
N GLN A 30 -19.90 -6.02 -8.78
CA GLN A 30 -18.85 -7.00 -9.02
C GLN A 30 -17.50 -6.52 -8.48
N VAL A 31 -17.20 -5.22 -8.63
CA VAL A 31 -16.00 -4.61 -8.06
C VAL A 31 -16.00 -4.75 -6.54
N HIS A 32 -17.11 -4.45 -5.87
CA HIS A 32 -17.24 -4.61 -4.43
C HIS A 32 -17.09 -6.05 -3.96
N ALA A 33 -17.64 -7.01 -4.72
CA ALA A 33 -17.45 -8.43 -4.43
C ALA A 33 -15.97 -8.85 -4.51
N TRP A 34 -15.22 -8.31 -5.47
CA TRP A 34 -13.78 -8.54 -5.58
C TRP A 34 -12.98 -7.87 -4.46
N MET A 35 -13.32 -6.63 -4.09
CA MET A 35 -12.69 -5.92 -2.96
C MET A 35 -12.86 -6.69 -1.65
N ALA A 36 -14.04 -7.27 -1.42
CA ALA A 36 -14.38 -8.04 -0.23
C ALA A 36 -13.84 -9.48 -0.24
N SER A 37 -13.17 -9.92 -1.30
CA SER A 37 -12.63 -11.27 -1.41
C SER A 37 -11.45 -11.51 -0.48
N ASP A 38 -11.36 -12.70 0.13
CA ASP A 38 -10.20 -13.11 0.91
C ASP A 38 -8.99 -13.53 0.04
N CYS A 39 -9.21 -13.70 -1.28
CA CYS A 39 -8.20 -14.12 -2.25
C CYS A 39 -7.25 -12.96 -2.61
N ARG A 40 -6.00 -13.05 -2.14
CA ARG A 40 -4.97 -12.01 -2.34
C ARG A 40 -4.63 -11.78 -3.80
N ASP A 41 -4.53 -12.83 -4.60
CA ASP A 41 -4.29 -12.68 -6.04
C ASP A 41 -5.42 -11.89 -6.73
N ALA A 42 -6.68 -12.14 -6.34
CA ALA A 42 -7.81 -11.38 -6.86
C ALA A 42 -7.78 -9.90 -6.40
N GLN A 43 -7.39 -9.65 -5.14
CA GLN A 43 -7.22 -8.29 -4.64
C GLN A 43 -6.08 -7.56 -5.35
N GLY A 44 -4.93 -8.22 -5.58
CA GLY A 44 -3.81 -7.65 -6.34
C GLY A 44 -4.18 -7.36 -7.79
N TYR A 45 -4.83 -8.31 -8.46
CA TYR A 45 -5.33 -8.10 -9.83
C TYR A 45 -6.30 -6.92 -9.90
N LEU A 46 -7.21 -6.79 -8.93
CA LEU A 46 -8.13 -5.67 -8.87
C LEU A 46 -7.41 -4.35 -8.62
N TRP A 47 -6.44 -4.35 -7.70
CA TRP A 47 -5.63 -3.18 -7.37
C TRP A 47 -4.96 -2.62 -8.63
N ASP A 48 -4.28 -3.47 -9.41
CA ASP A 48 -3.66 -3.06 -10.67
C ASP A 48 -4.69 -2.50 -11.65
N CYS A 49 -5.84 -3.17 -11.80
CA CYS A 49 -6.89 -2.72 -12.71
C CYS A 49 -7.46 -1.33 -12.35
N LEU A 50 -7.58 -1.00 -11.06
CA LEU A 50 -8.09 0.30 -10.61
C LEU A 50 -7.19 1.46 -11.08
N PHE A 51 -5.87 1.25 -11.20
CA PHE A 51 -4.93 2.30 -11.57
C PHE A 51 -4.50 2.26 -13.03
N GLU A 52 -4.30 1.07 -13.60
CA GLU A 52 -3.84 0.91 -14.98
C GLU A 52 -4.98 0.95 -16.00
N HIS A 53 -6.19 0.57 -15.58
CA HIS A 53 -7.33 0.39 -16.47
C HIS A 53 -8.63 1.03 -15.93
N PRO A 54 -8.64 2.32 -15.54
CA PRO A 54 -9.77 2.94 -14.87
C PRO A 54 -11.08 2.96 -15.69
N GLY A 55 -11.02 2.82 -17.02
CA GLY A 55 -12.22 2.72 -17.88
C GLY A 55 -12.84 1.31 -17.93
N ARG A 56 -12.19 0.31 -17.32
CA ARG A 56 -12.67 -1.07 -17.28
C ARG A 56 -13.52 -1.35 -16.06
N LEU A 57 -13.49 -0.54 -15.03
CA LEU A 57 -14.27 -0.75 -13.82
C LEU A 57 -15.24 0.42 -13.66
N GLU A 58 -16.48 0.15 -13.25
CA GLU A 58 -17.25 1.19 -12.59
C GLU A 58 -16.52 1.55 -11.29
N ALA A 59 -16.08 2.81 -11.18
CA ALA A 59 -15.18 3.24 -10.12
C ALA A 59 -15.92 3.36 -8.78
N PRO A 60 -15.46 2.68 -7.71
CA PRO A 60 -15.90 2.96 -6.35
C PRO A 60 -15.53 4.40 -5.94
N ASP A 61 -16.14 4.88 -4.87
CA ASP A 61 -15.78 6.17 -4.33
C ASP A 61 -14.32 6.16 -3.83
N LEU A 62 -13.65 7.33 -3.87
CA LEU A 62 -12.25 7.44 -3.48
C LEU A 62 -12.00 6.89 -2.06
N SER A 63 -12.92 7.10 -1.13
CA SER A 63 -12.80 6.57 0.23
C SER A 63 -12.84 5.05 0.28
N GLU A 64 -13.58 4.39 -0.61
CA GLU A 64 -13.65 2.93 -0.70
C GLU A 64 -12.36 2.37 -1.28
N ILE A 65 -11.81 3.03 -2.31
CA ILE A 65 -10.50 2.68 -2.89
C ILE A 65 -9.40 2.84 -1.83
N VAL A 66 -9.42 3.93 -1.06
CA VAL A 66 -8.45 4.16 0.02
C VAL A 66 -8.54 3.08 1.10
N ALA A 67 -9.75 2.73 1.53
CA ALA A 67 -9.97 1.69 2.54
C ALA A 67 -9.51 0.31 2.03
N PHE A 68 -9.90 -0.07 0.81
CA PHE A 68 -9.49 -1.32 0.18
C PHE A 68 -7.97 -1.40 0.00
N GLY A 69 -7.36 -0.39 -0.60
CA GLY A 69 -5.92 -0.34 -0.84
C GLY A 69 -5.11 -0.43 0.45
N SER A 70 -5.54 0.30 1.49
CA SER A 70 -4.90 0.25 2.80
C SER A 70 -4.93 -1.16 3.39
N CYS A 71 -6.09 -1.82 3.38
CA CYS A 71 -6.24 -3.18 3.88
C CYS A 71 -5.44 -4.21 3.05
N TYR A 72 -5.50 -4.11 1.72
CA TYR A 72 -4.77 -5.00 0.83
C TYR A 72 -3.26 -4.88 1.03
N LEU A 73 -2.72 -3.66 0.98
CA LEU A 73 -1.28 -3.43 1.15
C LEU A 73 -0.81 -3.79 2.57
N GLU A 74 -1.60 -3.51 3.61
CA GLU A 74 -1.30 -3.95 4.99
C GLU A 74 -1.14 -5.48 5.06
N ARG A 75 -2.03 -6.23 4.42
CA ARG A 75 -1.93 -7.70 4.33
C ARG A 75 -0.69 -8.14 3.53
N CYS A 76 -0.40 -7.51 2.40
CA CYS A 76 0.78 -7.86 1.60
C CYS A 76 2.08 -7.66 2.39
N VAL A 77 2.18 -6.56 3.14
CA VAL A 77 3.32 -6.28 4.01
C VAL A 77 3.42 -7.30 5.14
N ILE A 78 2.33 -7.56 5.88
CA ILE A 78 2.37 -8.46 7.04
C ILE A 78 2.62 -9.90 6.61
N GLU A 79 1.82 -10.42 5.67
CA GLU A 79 1.81 -11.82 5.28
C GLU A 79 2.95 -12.18 4.31
N ASN A 80 3.66 -11.19 3.76
CA ASN A 80 4.63 -11.34 2.66
C ASN A 80 4.05 -12.19 1.51
N SER A 81 2.99 -11.67 0.91
CA SER A 81 2.09 -12.40 0.01
C SER A 81 2.59 -12.54 -1.41
N GLU A 82 3.89 -12.84 -1.60
CA GLU A 82 4.48 -12.97 -2.92
C GLU A 82 3.84 -14.13 -3.69
N THR A 83 2.93 -13.79 -4.60
CA THR A 83 2.12 -14.70 -5.41
C THR A 83 2.12 -14.22 -6.86
N LEU A 84 1.21 -14.70 -7.70
CA LEU A 84 1.22 -14.33 -9.12
C LEU A 84 0.78 -12.87 -9.33
N TYR A 85 -0.19 -12.41 -8.54
CA TYR A 85 -0.76 -11.07 -8.66
C TYR A 85 -0.68 -10.26 -7.37
N ALA A 86 -0.50 -10.89 -6.20
CA ALA A 86 -0.31 -10.13 -4.97
C ALA A 86 1.16 -9.77 -4.73
N ASP A 87 1.36 -8.53 -4.28
CA ASP A 87 2.67 -7.99 -3.97
C ASP A 87 3.36 -8.74 -2.82
N GLY A 88 4.65 -9.01 -2.99
CA GLY A 88 5.55 -9.27 -1.87
C GLY A 88 5.69 -8.04 -0.97
N ARG A 89 6.19 -8.24 0.25
CA ARG A 89 6.28 -7.20 1.28
C ARG A 89 7.00 -5.93 0.80
N PHE A 90 8.13 -6.09 0.11
CA PHE A 90 8.92 -4.95 -0.38
C PHE A 90 8.18 -4.16 -1.47
N SER A 91 7.57 -4.86 -2.44
CA SER A 91 6.75 -4.25 -3.50
C SER A 91 5.56 -3.49 -2.91
N ALA A 92 4.87 -4.09 -1.93
CA ALA A 92 3.75 -3.44 -1.24
C ALA A 92 4.18 -2.16 -0.52
N CYS A 93 5.36 -2.15 0.12
CA CYS A 93 5.93 -0.95 0.72
C CYS A 93 6.26 0.12 -0.34
N ASP A 94 6.86 -0.26 -1.47
CA ASP A 94 7.13 0.68 -2.56
C ASP A 94 5.85 1.29 -3.15
N THR A 95 4.80 0.49 -3.26
CA THR A 95 3.45 0.94 -3.65
C THR A 95 2.86 1.91 -2.61
N LEU A 96 2.99 1.62 -1.31
CA LEU A 96 2.57 2.54 -0.24
C LEU A 96 3.31 3.88 -0.31
N ARG A 97 4.64 3.85 -0.53
CA ARG A 97 5.48 5.04 -0.72
C ARG A 97 4.98 5.87 -1.91
N SER A 98 4.82 5.23 -3.07
CA SER A 98 4.39 5.88 -4.30
C SER A 98 2.99 6.48 -4.18
N TRP A 99 2.08 5.76 -3.51
CA TRP A 99 0.72 6.24 -3.26
C TRP A 99 0.72 7.44 -2.31
N PHE A 100 1.51 7.39 -1.23
CA PHE A 100 1.69 8.52 -0.32
C PHE A 100 2.20 9.75 -1.08
N GLN A 101 3.27 9.62 -1.88
CA GLN A 101 3.84 10.72 -2.64
C GLN A 101 2.84 11.31 -3.64
N ARG A 102 2.07 10.47 -4.32
CA ARG A 102 1.01 10.92 -5.23
C ARG A 102 -0.08 11.70 -4.49
N ALA A 103 -0.56 11.18 -3.36
CA ALA A 103 -1.57 11.85 -2.55
C ALA A 103 -1.05 13.18 -1.97
N TRP A 104 0.22 13.22 -1.55
CA TRP A 104 0.92 14.40 -1.06
C TRP A 104 1.00 15.50 -2.14
N ASN A 105 1.43 15.15 -3.35
CA ASN A 105 1.62 16.10 -4.44
C ASN A 105 0.31 16.70 -4.97
N GLN A 106 -0.82 16.03 -4.75
CA GLN A 106 -2.14 16.54 -5.15
C GLN A 106 -2.72 17.60 -4.19
N ARG A 107 -1.97 17.95 -3.12
CA ARG A 107 -2.13 19.09 -2.20
C ARG A 107 -3.55 19.63 -1.98
N GLU A 108 -4.25 18.98 -1.05
CA GLU A 108 -4.88 19.70 0.06
C GLU A 108 -4.17 19.17 1.32
N GLU A 109 -3.53 20.04 2.10
CA GLU A 109 -2.62 19.69 3.22
C GLU A 109 -3.25 18.90 4.38
N GLN A 110 -4.47 18.39 4.20
CA GLN A 110 -5.20 17.51 5.12
C GLN A 110 -5.98 16.44 4.35
N ASN A 111 -5.48 16.00 3.19
CA ASN A 111 -6.10 14.91 2.45
C ASN A 111 -6.20 13.68 3.37
N ALA A 112 -7.44 13.25 3.64
CA ALA A 112 -7.72 12.11 4.49
C ALA A 112 -6.93 10.86 4.08
N THR A 113 -6.57 10.74 2.79
CA THR A 113 -5.70 9.69 2.26
C THR A 113 -4.29 9.75 2.85
N VAL A 114 -3.65 10.91 2.90
CA VAL A 114 -2.28 11.06 3.43
C VAL A 114 -2.26 10.72 4.92
N VAL A 115 -3.27 11.17 5.66
CA VAL A 115 -3.42 10.83 7.09
C VAL A 115 -3.63 9.32 7.27
N ALA A 116 -4.51 8.71 6.48
CA ALA A 116 -4.76 7.27 6.54
C ALA A 116 -3.50 6.44 6.23
N LEU A 117 -2.71 6.86 5.24
CA LEU A 117 -1.46 6.20 4.88
C LEU A 117 -0.39 6.36 5.97
N ARG A 118 -0.25 7.56 6.56
CA ARG A 118 0.63 7.76 7.74
C ARG A 118 0.23 6.82 8.87
N ASP A 119 -1.06 6.77 9.20
CA ASP A 119 -1.55 5.96 10.31
C ASP A 119 -1.40 4.45 10.01
N LEU A 120 -1.48 4.03 8.75
CA LEU A 120 -1.14 2.68 8.32
C LEU A 120 0.35 2.36 8.55
N LEU A 121 1.26 3.24 8.11
CA LEU A 121 2.69 3.06 8.36
C LEU A 121 3.00 2.98 9.86
N ALA A 122 2.35 3.81 10.67
CA ALA A 122 2.47 3.78 12.13
C ALA A 122 2.06 2.42 12.70
N ARG A 123 0.91 1.88 12.24
CA ARG A 123 0.44 0.54 12.66
C ARG A 123 1.42 -0.56 12.26
N LEU A 124 1.95 -0.51 11.04
CA LEU A 124 2.92 -1.49 10.54
C LEU A 124 4.18 -1.49 11.41
N CYS A 125 4.72 -0.33 11.76
CA CYS A 125 5.88 -0.23 12.66
C CYS A 125 5.57 -0.63 14.10
N CYS A 126 4.37 -0.33 14.60
CA CYS A 126 4.01 -0.63 16.00
C CYS A 126 3.62 -2.09 16.24
N ARG A 127 2.99 -2.73 15.26
CA ARG A 127 2.41 -4.09 15.40
C ARG A 127 3.17 -5.14 14.62
N GLY A 128 3.98 -4.73 13.65
CA GLY A 128 4.84 -5.61 12.88
C GLY A 128 5.99 -6.15 13.72
N ASP A 129 6.63 -7.19 13.20
CA ASP A 129 7.92 -7.63 13.72
C ASP A 129 9.05 -6.69 13.24
N GLU A 130 10.28 -7.00 13.66
CA GLU A 130 11.48 -6.25 13.26
C GLU A 130 11.62 -6.19 11.73
N GLN A 131 11.31 -7.29 11.01
CA GLN A 131 11.41 -7.32 9.55
C GLN A 131 10.40 -6.39 8.87
N ILE A 132 9.16 -6.31 9.38
CA ILE A 132 8.16 -5.37 8.89
C ILE A 132 8.59 -3.93 9.17
N THR A 133 9.15 -3.67 10.35
CA THR A 133 9.64 -2.33 10.69
C THR A 133 10.80 -1.92 9.78
N ASP A 134 11.78 -2.81 9.58
CA ASP A 134 12.94 -2.56 8.73
C ASP A 134 12.57 -2.27 7.27
N VAL A 135 11.63 -3.02 6.70
CA VAL A 135 11.18 -2.77 5.34
C VAL A 135 10.40 -1.46 5.24
N VAL A 136 9.58 -1.11 6.23
CA VAL A 136 8.85 0.17 6.23
C VAL A 136 9.83 1.31 6.34
N MET A 137 10.87 1.19 7.16
CA MET A 137 11.93 2.19 7.26
C MET A 137 12.66 2.38 5.94
N THR A 138 13.21 1.30 5.38
CA THR A 138 14.10 1.37 4.20
C THR A 138 13.36 1.56 2.88
N ALA A 139 12.21 0.92 2.68
CA ALA A 139 11.46 1.04 1.41
C ALA A 139 10.49 2.22 1.39
N VAL A 140 10.15 2.81 2.54
CA VAL A 140 9.17 3.90 2.63
C VAL A 140 9.73 5.15 3.30
N LEU A 141 9.98 5.08 4.61
CA LEU A 141 10.20 6.28 5.42
C LEU A 141 11.49 7.00 5.06
N GLU A 142 12.59 6.27 4.82
CA GLU A 142 13.86 6.78 4.34
C GLU A 142 13.69 7.67 3.10
N HIS A 143 12.96 7.18 2.11
CA HIS A 143 12.70 7.91 0.87
C HIS A 143 11.69 9.06 1.03
N LEU A 144 10.62 8.85 1.82
CA LEU A 144 9.65 9.91 2.10
C LEU A 144 10.30 11.08 2.84
N PHE A 145 11.21 10.77 3.77
CA PHE A 145 11.91 11.76 4.57
C PHE A 145 13.01 12.46 3.80
N ILE A 146 13.30 12.17 2.53
CA ILE A 146 14.15 13.06 1.74
C ILE A 146 13.50 14.47 1.62
N GLN A 147 12.16 14.56 1.64
CA GLN A 147 11.44 15.83 1.56
C GLN A 147 11.20 16.45 2.96
N PRO A 148 11.72 17.65 3.27
CA PRO A 148 11.59 18.27 4.59
C PRO A 148 10.14 18.47 5.06
N GLU A 149 9.22 18.80 4.15
CA GLU A 149 7.82 19.01 4.48
C GLU A 149 7.12 17.70 4.92
N ILE A 150 7.54 16.57 4.35
CA ILE A 150 7.05 15.26 4.77
C ILE A 150 7.66 14.89 6.14
N ARG A 151 8.94 15.20 6.40
CA ARG A 151 9.53 15.02 7.75
C ARG A 151 8.69 15.73 8.81
N GLU A 152 8.38 17.01 8.61
CA GLU A 152 7.60 17.80 9.56
C GLU A 152 6.18 17.23 9.75
N PHE A 153 5.57 16.70 8.68
CA PHE A 153 4.26 16.04 8.78
C PHE A 153 4.26 14.80 9.69
N PHE A 154 5.38 14.06 9.75
CA PHE A 154 5.55 12.91 10.63
C PHE A 154 6.09 13.27 12.02
N ARG A 155 6.41 14.53 12.31
CA ARG A 155 7.10 14.96 13.53
C ARG A 155 6.42 14.53 14.84
N ALA A 156 5.10 14.35 14.84
CA ALA A 156 4.38 13.85 16.01
C ALA A 156 4.90 12.48 16.50
N TRP A 157 5.45 11.65 15.61
CA TRP A 157 6.03 10.35 15.95
C TRP A 157 7.23 10.44 16.89
N GLU A 158 7.94 11.58 16.93
CA GLU A 158 9.05 11.79 17.86
C GLU A 158 8.62 11.68 19.34
N GLN A 159 7.36 12.00 19.63
CA GLN A 159 6.80 11.98 20.99
C GLN A 159 6.10 10.65 21.30
N GLU A 160 5.95 9.75 20.33
CA GLU A 160 5.28 8.46 20.51
C GLU A 160 6.30 7.37 20.88
N PRO A 161 6.20 6.73 22.07
CA PRO A 161 7.25 5.84 22.56
C PRO A 161 7.66 4.70 21.62
N MET A 162 6.74 4.21 20.80
CA MET A 162 6.98 3.11 19.86
C MET A 162 7.46 3.57 18.48
N LEU A 163 7.24 4.83 18.11
CA LEU A 163 7.60 5.38 16.80
C LEU A 163 8.81 6.31 16.86
N ALA A 164 9.19 6.78 18.06
CA ALA A 164 10.28 7.73 18.22
C ALA A 164 11.63 7.19 17.73
N SER A 165 11.92 5.90 17.91
CA SER A 165 13.13 5.28 17.33
C SER A 165 13.03 5.22 15.81
N VAL A 166 11.94 4.65 15.28
CA VAL A 166 11.68 4.53 13.84
C VAL A 166 11.81 5.86 13.12
N TYR A 167 11.24 6.93 13.69
CA TYR A 167 11.33 8.28 13.14
C TYR A 167 12.78 8.78 13.07
N ARG A 168 13.55 8.66 14.16
CA ARG A 168 14.96 9.10 14.20
C ARG A 168 15.87 8.27 13.30
N ASP A 169 15.62 6.96 13.22
CA ASP A 169 16.40 6.05 12.40
C ASP A 169 16.14 6.35 10.91
N ALA A 170 14.87 6.55 10.51
CA ALA A 170 14.51 6.97 9.17
C ALA A 170 15.10 8.34 8.78
N LEU A 171 15.16 9.30 9.71
CA LEU A 171 15.84 10.59 9.47
C LEU A 171 17.33 10.39 9.20
N THR A 172 18.00 9.61 10.05
CA THR A 172 19.44 9.31 9.92
C THR A 172 19.76 8.65 8.57
N LEU A 173 18.92 7.70 8.17
CA LEU A 173 18.98 7.05 6.86
C LEU A 173 18.82 8.08 5.74
N SER A 174 17.76 8.88 5.76
CA SER A 174 17.49 9.89 4.72
C SER A 174 18.62 10.91 4.55
N ASP A 175 19.20 11.40 5.65
CA ASP A 175 20.31 12.36 5.61
C ASP A 175 21.59 11.74 5.03
N THR A 176 21.78 10.43 5.22
CA THR A 176 22.91 9.71 4.66
C THR A 176 22.82 9.63 3.13
N TRP A 177 21.63 9.41 2.56
CA TRP A 177 21.43 9.36 1.11
C TRP A 177 21.59 10.73 0.43
N ASP A 178 21.12 11.79 1.06
CA ASP A 178 21.20 13.16 0.51
C ASP A 178 22.66 13.57 0.24
N VAL A 179 23.57 13.22 1.16
CA VAL A 179 25.01 13.46 1.03
C VAL A 179 25.64 12.69 -0.15
N PHE A 180 25.11 11.52 -0.51
CA PHE A 180 25.62 10.73 -1.64
C PHE A 180 25.12 11.20 -3.01
N GLU A 181 23.96 11.86 -3.09
CA GLU A 181 23.41 12.40 -4.34
C GLU A 181 23.96 13.80 -4.67
N GLU A 182 24.16 14.68 -3.67
CA GLU A 182 24.77 16.00 -3.88
C GLU A 182 26.26 15.93 -4.28
N GLY A 183 26.90 14.77 -4.08
CA GLY A 183 28.30 14.52 -4.45
C GLY A 183 28.54 14.05 -5.89
N ARG A 184 27.51 13.98 -6.76
CA ARG A 184 27.63 13.57 -8.17
C ARG A 184 27.47 14.72 -9.17
#